data_AF-A0AA36E5G2-F1
#
_entry.id   AF-A0AA36E5G2-F1
#
_cell.length_a   1.000
_cell.length_b   1.000
_cell.length_c   1.000
_cell.angle_alpha   90.00
_cell.angle_beta   90.00
_cell.angle_gamma   90.00
#
_symmetry.space_group_name_H-M   'P 1'
#
loop_
_entity.id
_entity.type
_entity.pdbx_description
1 polymer ?
#
loop_
_entity_poly.entity_id
_entity_poly.type
_entity_poly.pdbx_seq_one_letter_code
_entity_poly.pdbx_strand_id
1 'polypeptide(L)'
;MVMKKNAEKIVLENKTMEDKLKNLKENKPRRKELKEQAKRDEELDALNALKAKFDAEDKFFEEILASKKVMFPEWIVDQIQEEAINNPNLYWLETQTSFSITNDLECQLDFLISAKVFQF
;
A
#
# COMPACT_ATOMS: atom_id res chain seq x y z
N MET A 1 -77.25 17.11 -21.59
CA MET A 1 -76.62 16.63 -20.34
C MET A 1 -75.24 15.97 -20.56
N VAL A 2 -74.97 15.39 -21.73
CA VAL A 2 -73.68 14.69 -22.06
C VAL A 2 -72.47 15.64 -22.09
N MET A 3 -72.63 16.86 -22.61
CA MET A 3 -71.53 17.84 -22.74
C MET A 3 -70.91 18.25 -21.39
N LYS A 4 -71.71 18.38 -20.32
CA LYS A 4 -71.22 18.74 -18.97
C LYS A 4 -70.35 17.63 -18.37
N LYS A 5 -70.76 16.36 -18.52
CA LYS A 5 -70.00 15.21 -18.00
C LYS A 5 -68.64 15.05 -18.70
N ASN A 6 -68.57 15.35 -20.00
CA ASN A 6 -67.30 15.31 -20.73
C ASN A 6 -66.35 16.44 -20.28
N ALA A 7 -66.87 17.65 -20.04
CA ALA A 7 -66.06 18.76 -19.55
C ALA A 7 -65.48 18.48 -18.15
N GLU A 8 -66.29 17.93 -17.24
CA GLU A 8 -65.84 17.54 -15.89
C GLU A 8 -64.75 16.46 -15.92
N LYS A 9 -64.87 15.49 -16.83
CA LYS A 9 -63.87 14.43 -17.01
C LYS A 9 -62.52 15.00 -17.49
N ILE A 10 -62.53 15.92 -18.45
CA ILE A 10 -61.31 16.55 -18.98
C ILE A 10 -60.61 17.37 -17.88
N VAL A 11 -61.38 18.11 -17.07
CA VAL A 11 -60.83 18.90 -15.95
C VAL A 11 -60.18 17.99 -14.91
N LEU A 12 -60.80 16.85 -14.59
CA LEU A 12 -60.26 15.89 -13.63
C LEU A 12 -58.97 15.21 -14.14
N GLU A 13 -58.94 14.84 -15.43
CA GLU A 13 -57.75 14.26 -16.06
C GLU A 13 -56.58 15.24 -16.10
N ASN A 14 -56.85 16.51 -16.44
CA ASN A 14 -55.81 17.56 -16.45
C ASN A 14 -55.24 17.79 -15.06
N LYS A 15 -56.08 17.86 -14.02
CA LYS A 15 -55.63 18.02 -12.63
C LYS A 15 -54.76 16.83 -12.19
N THR A 16 -55.14 15.62 -12.57
CA THR A 16 -54.39 14.40 -12.27
C THR A 16 -53.02 14.37 -12.97
N MET A 17 -52.95 14.90 -14.20
CA MET A 17 -51.70 15.02 -14.96
C MET A 17 -50.76 16.07 -14.36
N GLU A 18 -51.29 17.20 -13.89
CA GLU A 18 -50.52 18.24 -13.21
C GLU A 18 -49.89 17.73 -11.91
N ASP A 19 -50.66 17.00 -11.08
CA ASP A 19 -50.17 16.42 -9.83
C ASP A 19 -49.06 15.39 -10.08
N LYS A 20 -49.19 14.55 -11.13
CA LYS A 20 -48.14 13.62 -11.55
C LYS A 20 -46.89 14.35 -12.02
N LEU A 21 -47.04 15.44 -12.78
CA LEU A 21 -45.93 16.22 -13.30
C LEU A 21 -45.16 16.92 -12.17
N LYS A 22 -45.86 17.45 -11.17
CA LYS A 22 -45.25 18.08 -10.00
C LYS A 22 -44.45 17.08 -9.16
N ASN A 23 -45.04 15.91 -8.87
CA ASN A 23 -44.34 14.82 -8.18
C ASN A 23 -43.11 14.29 -8.94
N LEU A 24 -43.16 14.25 -10.28
CA LEU A 24 -42.03 13.82 -11.09
C LEU A 24 -40.89 14.85 -11.05
N LYS A 25 -41.22 16.14 -11.08
CA LYS A 25 -40.23 17.23 -11.00
C LYS A 25 -39.54 17.29 -9.64
N GLU A 26 -40.27 17.08 -8.54
CA GLU A 26 -39.69 17.07 -7.19
C GLU A 26 -38.87 15.80 -6.89
N ASN A 27 -39.25 14.64 -7.43
CA ASN A 27 -38.51 13.39 -7.17
C ASN A 27 -37.27 13.19 -8.08
N LYS A 28 -37.18 13.88 -9.22
CA LYS A 28 -36.05 13.78 -10.14
C LYS A 28 -34.71 14.25 -9.54
N PRO A 29 -34.60 15.40 -8.85
CA PRO A 29 -33.34 15.81 -8.19
C PRO A 29 -32.97 14.87 -7.04
N ARG A 30 -33.95 14.48 -6.21
CA ARG A 30 -33.74 13.57 -5.07
C ARG A 30 -33.17 12.21 -5.48
N ARG A 31 -33.61 11.67 -6.62
CA ARG A 31 -33.06 10.43 -7.19
C ARG A 31 -31.63 10.56 -7.71
N LYS A 32 -31.22 11.76 -8.18
CA LYS A 32 -29.84 11.99 -8.62
C LYS A 32 -28.90 12.08 -7.42
N GLU A 33 -29.30 12.83 -6.40
CA GLU A 33 -28.55 12.95 -5.15
C GLU A 33 -28.34 11.59 -4.47
N LEU A 34 -29.38 10.76 -4.39
CA LEU A 34 -29.26 9.40 -3.84
C LEU A 34 -28.30 8.52 -4.64
N LYS A 35 -28.27 8.65 -5.97
CA LYS A 35 -27.33 7.90 -6.81
C LYS A 35 -25.89 8.38 -6.65
N GLU A 36 -25.68 9.69 -6.52
CA GLU A 36 -24.35 10.24 -6.26
C GLU A 36 -23.85 9.89 -4.86
N GLN A 37 -24.75 9.86 -3.87
CA GLN A 37 -24.42 9.42 -2.52
C GLN A 37 -24.04 7.93 -2.51
N ALA A 38 -24.82 7.07 -3.17
CA ALA A 38 -24.48 5.65 -3.29
C ALA A 38 -23.11 5.41 -3.94
N LYS A 39 -22.74 6.21 -4.95
CA LYS A 39 -21.39 6.14 -5.55
C LYS A 39 -20.28 6.54 -4.58
N ARG A 40 -20.49 7.61 -3.80
CA ARG A 40 -19.52 8.03 -2.78
C ARG A 40 -19.35 6.98 -1.69
N ASP A 41 -20.45 6.36 -1.27
CA ASP A 41 -20.42 5.31 -0.25
C ASP A 41 -19.68 4.07 -0.78
N GLU A 42 -19.91 3.67 -2.04
CA GLU A 42 -19.18 2.57 -2.69
C GLU A 42 -17.67 2.85 -2.83
N GLU A 43 -17.29 4.07 -3.22
CA GLU A 43 -15.88 4.51 -3.28
C GLU A 43 -15.23 4.51 -1.89
N LEU A 44 -15.97 4.92 -0.86
CA LEU A 44 -15.49 4.94 0.52
C LEU A 44 -15.28 3.52 1.06
N ASP A 45 -16.21 2.60 0.78
CA ASP A 45 -16.08 1.19 1.15
C ASP A 45 -14.88 0.53 0.47
N ALA A 46 -14.65 0.82 -0.82
CA ALA A 46 -13.47 0.35 -1.54
C ALA A 46 -12.17 0.88 -0.94
N LEU A 47 -12.11 2.16 -0.57
CA LEU A 47 -10.95 2.77 0.10
C LEU A 47 -10.70 2.16 1.48
N ASN A 48 -11.76 1.95 2.27
CA ASN A 48 -11.64 1.33 3.59
C ASN A 48 -11.15 -0.11 3.50
N ALA A 49 -11.64 -0.89 2.52
CA ALA A 49 -11.17 -2.25 2.29
C ALA A 49 -9.68 -2.28 1.89
N LEU A 50 -9.23 -1.31 1.10
CA LEU A 50 -7.82 -1.20 0.71
C LEU A 50 -6.94 -0.79 1.91
N LYS A 51 -7.40 0.17 2.72
CA LYS A 51 -6.70 0.58 3.94
C LYS A 51 -6.55 -0.57 4.93
N ALA A 52 -7.60 -1.37 5.15
CA ALA A 52 -7.55 -2.52 6.05
C ALA A 52 -6.52 -3.58 5.63
N LYS A 53 -6.27 -3.74 4.33
CA LYS A 53 -5.21 -4.62 3.81
C LYS A 53 -3.82 -4.07 4.13
N PHE A 54 -3.60 -2.77 3.90
CA PHE A 54 -2.33 -2.13 4.26
C PHE A 54 -2.07 -2.16 5.77
N ASP A 55 -3.07 -1.85 6.60
CA ASP A 55 -2.93 -1.90 8.06
C ASP A 55 -2.61 -3.31 8.58
N ALA A 56 -3.03 -4.37 7.86
CA ALA A 56 -2.69 -5.75 8.20
C ALA A 56 -1.26 -6.11 7.78
N GLU A 57 -0.81 -5.62 6.62
CA GLU A 57 0.56 -5.80 6.14
C GLU A 57 1.56 -5.02 7.01
N ASP A 58 1.26 -3.78 7.37
CA ASP A 58 2.13 -2.95 8.22
C ASP A 58 2.38 -3.60 9.58
N LYS A 59 1.34 -4.17 10.21
CA LYS A 59 1.50 -4.92 11.47
C LYS A 59 2.40 -6.14 11.31
N PHE A 60 2.28 -6.84 10.18
CA PHE A 60 3.13 -7.99 9.88
C PHE A 60 4.60 -7.58 9.67
N PHE A 61 4.85 -6.45 9.00
CA PHE A 61 6.19 -5.90 8.84
C PHE A 61 6.78 -5.40 10.16
N GLU A 62 5.99 -4.75 11.01
CA GLU A 62 6.44 -4.33 12.35
C GLU A 62 6.80 -5.53 13.22
N GLU A 63 6.01 -6.60 13.20
CA GLU A 63 6.29 -7.83 13.96
C GLU A 63 7.54 -8.56 13.43
N ILE A 64 7.74 -8.59 12.10
CA ILE A 64 8.98 -9.10 11.49
C ILE A 64 10.18 -8.25 11.87
N LEU A 65 10.06 -6.92 11.85
CA LEU A 65 11.16 -6.04 12.24
C LEU A 65 11.49 -6.16 13.73
N ALA A 66 10.46 -6.29 14.58
CA ALA A 66 10.64 -6.52 16.01
C ALA A 66 11.34 -7.86 16.26
N SER A 67 10.93 -8.93 15.59
CA SER A 67 11.58 -10.25 15.72
C SER A 67 13.00 -10.28 15.15
N LYS A 68 13.28 -9.58 14.05
CA LYS A 68 14.64 -9.48 13.48
C LYS A 68 15.58 -8.62 14.32
N LYS A 69 15.08 -7.58 15.00
CA LYS A 69 15.86 -6.83 16.01
C LYS A 69 16.29 -7.70 17.19
N VAL A 70 15.61 -8.81 17.47
CA VAL A 70 16.05 -9.77 18.51
C VAL A 70 17.15 -10.69 17.99
N MET A 71 17.19 -10.98 16.68
CA MET A 71 18.19 -11.88 16.10
C MET A 71 19.59 -11.27 15.99
N PHE A 72 19.67 -9.95 15.85
CA PHE A 72 20.93 -9.23 15.91
C PHE A 72 20.97 -8.46 17.21
N PRO A 73 21.90 -8.76 18.13
CA PRO A 73 22.18 -7.86 19.23
C PRO A 73 22.33 -6.43 18.70
N GLU A 74 22.01 -5.43 19.51
CA GLU A 74 22.33 -4.05 19.16
C GLU A 74 23.85 -3.90 19.25
N TRP A 75 24.56 -4.35 18.22
CA TRP A 75 26.01 -4.24 18.11
C TRP A 75 26.31 -2.76 17.92
N ILE A 76 26.54 -2.07 19.04
CA ILE A 76 27.05 -0.71 19.03
C ILE A 76 28.44 -0.77 18.39
N VAL A 77 28.78 0.22 17.56
CA VAL A 77 30.08 0.30 16.87
C VAL A 77 31.24 0.02 17.84
N ASP A 78 31.14 0.53 19.06
CA ASP A 78 32.13 0.34 20.12
C ASP A 78 32.30 -1.14 20.52
N GLN A 79 31.21 -1.92 20.60
CA GLN A 79 31.28 -3.35 20.90
C GLN A 79 31.90 -4.15 19.75
N ILE A 80 31.57 -3.82 18.50
CA ILE A 80 32.18 -4.44 17.32
C ILE A 80 33.69 -4.18 17.33
N GLN A 81 34.09 -2.94 17.61
CA GLN A 81 35.50 -2.55 17.68
C GLN A 81 36.23 -3.24 18.82
N GLU A 82 35.63 -3.26 20.01
CA GLU A 82 36.19 -3.91 21.18
C GLU A 82 36.37 -5.42 20.94
N GLU A 83 35.38 -6.09 20.36
CA GLU A 83 35.46 -7.52 20.09
C GLU A 83 36.44 -7.85 18.95
N ALA A 84 36.55 -7.00 17.92
CA ALA A 84 37.57 -7.15 16.89
C ALA A 84 38.99 -6.97 17.42
N ILE A 85 39.20 -6.07 18.40
CA ILE A 85 40.49 -5.84 19.05
C ILE A 85 40.83 -6.99 20.01
N ASN A 86 39.85 -7.44 20.80
CA ASN A 86 40.06 -8.43 21.86
C ASN A 86 40.03 -9.87 21.35
N ASN A 87 39.25 -10.16 20.31
CA ASN A 87 39.11 -11.47 19.69
C ASN A 87 39.45 -11.44 18.19
N PRO A 88 40.68 -11.07 17.83
CA PRO A 88 41.10 -10.93 16.44
C PRO A 88 40.87 -12.23 15.65
N ASN A 89 41.08 -13.40 16.26
CA ASN A 89 40.92 -14.70 15.59
C ASN A 89 39.47 -15.07 15.24
N LEU A 90 38.47 -14.41 15.84
CA LEU A 90 37.06 -14.70 15.57
C LEU A 90 36.57 -14.01 14.29
N TYR A 91 37.17 -12.85 13.97
CA TYR A 91 36.74 -11.98 12.87
C TYR A 91 37.80 -11.69 11.82
N TRP A 92 39.09 -11.86 12.14
CA TRP A 92 40.09 -12.06 11.10
C TRP A 92 39.84 -13.43 10.52
N LEU A 93 39.20 -13.44 9.34
CA LEU A 93 39.55 -14.39 8.31
C LEU A 93 41.08 -14.40 8.28
N GLU A 94 41.70 -15.49 8.72
CA GLU A 94 43.13 -15.71 8.44
C GLU A 94 43.28 -15.46 6.96
N THR A 95 43.85 -14.31 6.61
CA THR A 95 44.23 -14.07 5.24
C THR A 95 45.28 -15.14 5.00
N GLN A 96 44.92 -16.20 4.29
CA GLN A 96 45.88 -17.06 3.61
C GLN A 96 46.53 -16.23 2.51
N THR A 97 47.20 -15.14 2.89
CA THR A 97 48.18 -14.47 2.06
C THR A 97 49.42 -15.34 2.17
N SER A 98 49.42 -16.44 1.42
CA SER A 98 50.65 -17.11 1.05
C SER A 98 51.43 -16.13 0.17
N PHE A 99 52.20 -15.25 0.78
CA PHE A 99 53.24 -14.53 0.08
C PHE A 99 54.30 -15.55 -0.31
N SER A 100 54.19 -16.09 -1.53
CA SER A 100 55.30 -16.85 -2.10
C SER A 100 56.48 -15.89 -2.23
N ILE A 101 57.59 -16.19 -1.55
CA ILE A 101 58.82 -15.38 -1.60
C ILE A 101 59.39 -15.33 -3.04
N THR A 102 58.96 -16.24 -3.92
CA THR A 102 59.13 -16.12 -5.36
C THR A 102 58.14 -15.11 -5.91
N ASN A 103 58.50 -13.84 -5.76
CA ASN A 103 57.83 -12.70 -6.36
C ASN A 103 58.11 -12.72 -7.88
N ASP A 104 57.49 -13.65 -8.61
CA ASP A 104 57.49 -13.61 -10.07
C ASP A 104 56.60 -12.44 -10.52
N LEU A 105 57.03 -11.77 -11.59
CA LEU A 105 56.42 -10.54 -12.13
C LEU A 105 54.93 -10.68 -12.50
N GLU A 106 54.39 -11.90 -12.47
CA GLU A 106 53.00 -12.25 -12.78
C GLU A 106 52.10 -12.39 -11.54
N CYS A 107 52.63 -12.29 -10.32
CA CYS A 107 51.81 -12.25 -9.10
C CYS A 107 51.18 -10.87 -8.89
N GLN A 108 50.48 -10.37 -9.91
CA GLN A 108 49.55 -9.27 -9.79
C GLN A 108 48.42 -9.78 -8.89
N LEU A 109 48.18 -9.08 -7.77
CA LEU A 109 47.05 -9.36 -6.88
C LEU A 109 45.74 -9.12 -7.64
N ASP A 110 45.31 -10.13 -8.40
CA ASP A 110 43.99 -10.20 -9.00
C ASP A 110 43.01 -10.51 -7.88
N PHE A 111 42.74 -9.50 -7.06
CA PHE A 111 41.45 -9.45 -6.39
C PHE A 111 40.42 -9.29 -7.51
N LEU A 112 39.92 -10.43 -8.00
CA LEU A 112 38.72 -10.53 -8.80
C LEU A 112 37.54 -10.08 -7.93
N ILE A 113 37.48 -8.78 -7.61
CA ILE A 113 36.30 -8.12 -7.07
C ILE A 113 35.34 -8.05 -8.25
N SER A 114 34.66 -9.16 -8.51
CA SER A 114 33.60 -9.16 -9.49
C SER A 114 32.49 -8.25 -8.96
N ALA A 115 32.12 -7.22 -9.72
CA ALA A 115 31.07 -6.26 -9.36
C ALA A 115 29.68 -6.91 -9.17
N LYS A 116 29.54 -8.23 -9.39
CA LYS A 116 28.31 -8.98 -9.20
C LYS A 116 27.95 -9.30 -7.75
N VAL A 117 28.86 -9.08 -6.79
CA VAL A 117 28.59 -9.37 -5.37
C VAL A 117 27.86 -8.21 -4.66
N PHE A 118 27.83 -7.01 -5.26
CA PHE A 118 27.10 -5.87 -4.72
C PHE A 118 25.88 -5.55 -5.60
N GLN A 119 24.83 -6.36 -5.46
CA GLN A 119 23.47 -5.90 -5.79
C GLN A 119 22.80 -5.49 -4.48
N PHE A 120 22.73 -4.19 -4.25
CA PHE A 120 21.86 -3.57 -3.25
C PHE A 120 20.45 -3.39 -3.83
#